data_AF-A0A388RQS2-F1
#
_entry.id   AF-A0A388RQS2-F1
#
_cell.length_a   1.000
_cell.length_b   1.000
_cell.length_c   1.000
_cell.angle_alpha   90.00
_cell.angle_beta   90.00
_cell.angle_gamma   90.00
#
_symmetry.space_group_name_H-M   'P 1'
#
loop_
_entity.id
_entity.type
_entity.pdbx_description
1 polymer ?
#
loop_
_entity_poly.entity_id
_entity_poly.type
_entity_poly.pdbx_seq_one_letter_code
_entity_poly.pdbx_strand_id
1 'polypeptide(L)'
;MNFASILSTVILASSVSVSSAPVERQLLAITPLDFAQRFNTVAQDTGSGLTLPSFKIKPGWHRAAPSSGVSVLVRASRSGYALDEVVVVCREVERCFLTICTAALAIDDSVNPLLLQRFIVARIATELGEVGLVMSGLAYIVVTPKEDDYVAVVIRPYLPQDRSASPSQAQREPPAEAQPFHHGQAVPPHDPHGLHGPHGPHGPYAPRVPRPPLTPIASQAPIPHMPRL
;
A
#
# COMPACT_ATOMS: atom_id res chain seq x y z
N MET A 1 20.67 -26.99 69.46
CA MET A 1 19.83 -27.98 68.73
C MET A 1 18.44 -27.37 68.55
N ASN A 2 17.89 -27.51 67.34
CA ASN A 2 16.50 -27.33 66.91
C ASN A 2 16.09 -25.91 66.44
N PHE A 3 16.09 -25.66 65.12
CA PHE A 3 15.05 -25.92 64.09
C PHE A 3 14.02 -24.77 64.04
N ALA A 4 14.20 -23.80 63.12
CA ALA A 4 13.57 -23.78 61.79
C ALA A 4 12.08 -23.40 61.83
N SER A 5 11.77 -22.19 61.38
CA SER A 5 10.52 -21.93 60.65
C SER A 5 10.68 -20.71 59.76
N ILE A 6 10.88 -21.02 58.49
CA ILE A 6 10.88 -20.12 57.35
C ILE A 6 9.42 -19.75 57.09
N LEU A 7 9.07 -18.48 57.30
CA LEU A 7 7.74 -17.97 56.94
C LEU A 7 7.75 -17.64 55.45
N SER A 8 7.27 -18.57 54.63
CA SER A 8 7.12 -18.43 53.18
C SER A 8 6.15 -17.31 52.83
N THR A 9 6.65 -16.20 52.30
CA THR A 9 5.87 -15.26 51.50
C THR A 9 5.50 -15.93 50.17
N VAL A 10 4.28 -16.45 50.10
CA VAL A 10 3.67 -16.93 48.86
C VAL A 10 3.36 -15.70 47.99
N ILE A 11 4.28 -15.35 47.10
CA ILE A 11 4.02 -14.39 46.03
C ILE A 11 3.16 -15.12 45.00
N LEU A 12 1.87 -14.80 44.98
CA LEU A 12 0.99 -15.08 43.84
C LEU A 12 1.52 -14.31 42.65
N ALA A 13 2.42 -14.93 41.89
CA ALA A 13 2.75 -14.49 40.54
C ALA A 13 1.46 -14.66 39.71
N SER A 14 0.78 -13.55 39.45
CA SER A 14 -0.30 -13.46 38.48
C SER A 14 0.28 -13.81 37.10
N SER A 15 0.29 -15.09 36.77
CA SER A 15 0.65 -15.60 35.46
C SER A 15 -0.41 -15.11 34.46
N VAL A 16 -0.12 -14.01 33.78
CA VAL A 16 -0.87 -13.63 32.59
C VAL A 16 -0.45 -14.61 31.50
N SER A 17 -1.21 -15.68 31.34
CA SER A 17 -1.09 -16.57 30.18
C SER A 17 -1.51 -15.78 28.95
N VAL A 18 -0.56 -15.11 28.29
CA VAL A 18 -0.75 -14.55 26.96
C VAL A 18 -0.86 -15.74 26.02
N SER A 19 -2.09 -16.21 25.79
CA SER A 19 -2.37 -17.17 24.73
C SER A 19 -2.19 -16.45 23.40
N SER A 20 -0.96 -16.49 22.88
CA SER A 20 -0.72 -16.25 21.47
C SER A 20 -1.27 -17.47 20.72
N ALA A 21 -2.58 -17.49 20.47
CA ALA A 21 -3.10 -18.36 19.44
C ALA A 21 -2.27 -18.08 18.17
N PRO A 22 -1.72 -19.10 17.50
CA PRO A 22 -0.90 -18.88 16.32
C PRO A 22 -1.78 -18.15 15.30
N VAL A 23 -1.42 -16.91 14.98
CA VAL A 23 -2.06 -16.15 13.90
C VAL A 23 -1.84 -16.97 12.64
N GLU A 24 -2.91 -17.61 12.17
CA GLU A 24 -2.90 -18.37 10.94
C GLU A 24 -2.53 -17.40 9.82
N ARG A 25 -1.35 -17.57 9.24
CA ARG A 25 -0.89 -16.69 8.15
C ARG A 25 -1.83 -16.91 6.99
N GLN A 26 -2.63 -15.91 6.68
CA GLN A 26 -3.47 -15.93 5.50
C GLN A 26 -2.58 -16.06 4.27
N LEU A 27 -2.93 -17.01 3.39
CA LEU A 27 -2.18 -17.35 2.18
C LEU A 27 -2.98 -16.90 0.94
N LEU A 28 -2.29 -16.65 -0.16
CA LEU A 28 -2.91 -16.57 -1.46
C LEU A 28 -3.33 -17.99 -1.86
N ALA A 29 -4.63 -18.20 -2.09
CA ALA A 29 -5.22 -19.50 -2.45
C ALA A 29 -4.93 -19.88 -3.91
N ILE A 30 -3.66 -19.86 -4.30
CA ILE A 30 -3.15 -20.17 -5.63
C ILE A 30 -1.81 -20.88 -5.49
N THR A 31 -1.53 -21.91 -6.31
CA THR A 31 -0.22 -22.58 -6.30
C THR A 31 0.80 -21.79 -7.15
N PRO A 32 2.12 -22.02 -6.99
CA PRO A 32 3.11 -21.44 -7.90
C PRO A 32 2.88 -21.79 -9.37
N LEU A 33 2.43 -23.02 -9.64
CA LEU A 33 2.12 -23.50 -10.99
C LEU A 33 0.94 -22.73 -11.57
N ASP A 34 -0.16 -22.66 -10.83
CA ASP A 34 -1.39 -21.98 -11.28
C ASP A 34 -1.15 -20.48 -11.46
N PHE A 35 -0.34 -19.86 -10.59
CA PHE A 35 0.05 -18.47 -10.75
C PHE A 35 0.78 -18.22 -12.07
N ALA A 36 1.78 -19.03 -12.42
CA ALA A 36 2.50 -18.89 -13.69
C ALA A 36 1.56 -19.08 -14.89
N GLN A 37 0.64 -20.05 -14.82
CA GLN A 37 -0.35 -20.28 -15.88
C GLN A 37 -1.31 -19.10 -16.04
N ARG A 38 -1.92 -18.62 -14.95
CA ARG A 38 -2.83 -17.47 -14.98
C ARG A 38 -2.13 -16.20 -15.41
N PHE A 39 -0.90 -15.98 -14.96
CA PHE A 39 -0.08 -14.86 -15.42
C PHE A 39 0.08 -14.89 -16.95
N ASN A 40 0.41 -16.06 -17.51
CA ASN A 40 0.58 -16.21 -18.95
C ASN A 40 -0.74 -16.01 -19.71
N THR A 41 -1.86 -16.48 -19.17
CA THR A 41 -3.20 -16.23 -19.73
C THR A 41 -3.49 -14.73 -19.77
N VAL A 42 -3.37 -14.02 -18.65
CA VAL A 42 -3.59 -12.56 -18.60
C VAL A 42 -2.62 -11.82 -19.53
N ALA A 43 -1.35 -12.25 -19.58
CA ALA A 43 -0.35 -11.67 -20.46
C ALA A 43 -0.70 -11.82 -21.95
N GLN A 44 -1.28 -12.96 -22.32
CA GLN A 44 -1.76 -13.25 -23.66
C GLN A 44 -3.00 -12.43 -24.00
N ASP A 45 -3.99 -12.38 -23.10
CA ASP A 45 -5.24 -11.62 -23.30
C ASP A 45 -4.99 -10.13 -23.49
N THR A 46 -3.94 -9.61 -22.85
CA THR A 46 -3.52 -8.20 -22.95
C THR A 46 -2.52 -7.94 -24.09
N GLY A 47 -2.06 -8.96 -24.80
CA GLY A 47 -1.05 -8.82 -25.86
C GLY A 47 0.32 -8.34 -25.37
N SER A 48 0.61 -8.51 -24.07
CA SER A 48 1.81 -7.94 -23.42
C SER A 48 3.13 -8.61 -23.82
N GLY A 49 3.07 -9.84 -24.34
CA GLY A 49 4.25 -10.65 -24.65
C GLY A 49 5.06 -11.10 -23.42
N LEU A 50 4.53 -10.89 -22.20
CA LEU A 50 5.15 -11.36 -20.96
C LEU A 50 4.94 -12.86 -20.80
N THR A 51 5.94 -13.55 -20.24
CA THR A 51 5.81 -14.98 -19.94
C THR A 51 6.59 -15.38 -18.69
N LEU A 52 6.00 -16.27 -17.91
CA LEU A 52 6.67 -16.98 -16.82
C LEU A 52 6.84 -18.45 -17.19
N PRO A 53 7.97 -19.08 -16.84
CA PRO A 53 8.10 -20.52 -16.90
C PRO A 53 7.15 -21.17 -15.89
N SER A 54 6.82 -22.43 -16.12
CA SER A 54 6.09 -23.24 -15.15
C SER A 54 6.90 -23.37 -13.85
N PHE A 55 6.35 -22.90 -12.74
CA PHE A 55 6.94 -23.09 -11.43
C PHE A 55 6.55 -24.44 -10.84
N LYS A 56 7.52 -25.12 -10.22
CA LYS A 56 7.26 -26.39 -9.54
C LYS A 56 6.50 -26.11 -8.24
N ILE A 57 5.59 -27.02 -7.88
CA ILE A 57 4.93 -27.02 -6.57
C ILE A 57 5.97 -27.47 -5.53
N LYS A 58 6.69 -26.49 -4.96
CA LYS A 58 7.72 -26.67 -3.92
C LYS A 58 7.75 -25.43 -3.04
N PRO A 59 7.97 -25.57 -1.71
CA PRO A 59 8.16 -24.42 -0.82
C PRO A 59 9.35 -23.55 -1.21
N GLY A 60 9.31 -22.29 -0.77
CA GLY A 60 10.40 -21.33 -0.93
C GLY A 60 10.21 -20.36 -2.09
N TRP A 61 11.30 -19.72 -2.49
CA TRP A 61 11.28 -18.69 -3.52
C TRP A 61 11.42 -19.28 -4.92
N HIS A 62 10.52 -18.86 -5.80
CA HIS A 62 10.60 -19.05 -7.25
C HIS A 62 10.87 -17.69 -7.88
N ARG A 63 11.65 -17.66 -8.97
CA ARG A 63 11.99 -16.43 -9.67
C ARG A 63 12.01 -16.65 -11.18
N ALA A 64 11.50 -15.68 -11.92
CA ALA A 64 11.68 -15.58 -13.36
C ALA A 64 11.77 -14.12 -13.79
N ALA A 65 12.24 -13.90 -15.02
CA ALA A 65 12.31 -12.58 -15.64
C ALA A 65 11.41 -12.59 -16.89
N PRO A 66 10.18 -12.05 -16.81
CA PRO A 66 9.26 -12.04 -17.95
C PRO A 66 9.64 -11.02 -19.03
N SER A 67 10.52 -10.08 -18.71
CA SER A 67 11.10 -9.12 -19.65
C SER A 67 12.46 -8.62 -19.17
N SER A 68 13.18 -7.87 -20.02
CA SER A 68 14.34 -7.09 -19.58
C SER A 68 13.97 -6.19 -18.41
N GLY A 69 14.91 -6.01 -17.47
CA GLY A 69 14.76 -5.11 -16.33
C GLY A 69 13.70 -5.49 -15.29
N VAL A 70 12.95 -6.59 -15.47
CA VAL A 70 11.85 -6.98 -14.57
C VAL A 70 12.03 -8.40 -14.06
N SER A 71 11.86 -8.60 -12.76
CA SER A 71 11.86 -9.91 -12.11
C SER A 71 10.55 -10.13 -11.35
N VAL A 72 9.95 -11.29 -11.53
CA VAL A 72 8.82 -11.76 -10.72
C VAL A 72 9.34 -12.83 -9.77
N LEU A 73 9.16 -12.59 -8.48
CA LEU A 73 9.47 -13.52 -7.41
C LEU A 73 8.17 -13.96 -6.76
N VAL A 74 8.09 -15.24 -6.45
CA VAL A 74 6.91 -15.86 -5.85
C VAL A 74 7.38 -16.69 -4.67
N ARG A 75 6.91 -16.38 -3.46
CA ARG A 75 7.18 -17.18 -2.28
C ARG A 75 6.07 -18.19 -2.08
N ALA A 76 6.36 -19.46 -2.30
CA ALA A 76 5.48 -20.55 -1.96
C ALA A 76 5.49 -20.79 -0.45
N SER A 77 4.32 -21.03 0.12
CA SER A 77 4.13 -21.46 1.51
C SER A 77 4.88 -22.74 1.83
N ARG A 78 4.95 -23.12 3.11
CA ARG A 78 5.68 -24.31 3.58
C ARG A 78 5.22 -25.63 2.93
N SER A 79 3.95 -25.72 2.53
CA SER A 79 3.42 -26.89 1.83
C SER A 79 3.73 -26.88 0.33
N GLY A 80 4.04 -25.71 -0.24
CA GLY A 80 4.21 -25.51 -1.68
C GLY A 80 2.90 -25.35 -2.47
N TYR A 81 1.74 -25.56 -1.85
CA TYR A 81 0.41 -25.56 -2.50
C TYR A 81 -0.35 -24.23 -2.38
N ALA A 82 0.31 -23.20 -1.88
CA ALA A 82 -0.24 -21.86 -1.77
C ALA A 82 0.91 -20.85 -1.82
N LEU A 83 0.63 -19.59 -2.15
CA LEU A 83 1.63 -18.52 -2.10
C LEU A 83 1.50 -17.69 -0.83
N ASP A 84 2.63 -17.29 -0.26
CA ASP A 84 2.66 -16.30 0.82
C ASP A 84 2.63 -14.89 0.25
N GLU A 85 3.42 -14.63 -0.80
CA GLU A 85 3.53 -13.33 -1.46
C GLU A 85 4.09 -13.44 -2.87
N VAL A 86 3.79 -12.43 -3.68
CA VAL A 86 4.38 -12.19 -5.00
C VAL A 86 5.08 -10.84 -4.96
N VAL A 87 6.30 -10.78 -5.48
CA VAL A 87 7.10 -9.56 -5.56
C VAL A 87 7.48 -9.31 -7.00
N VAL A 88 7.13 -8.14 -7.53
CA VAL A 88 7.58 -7.69 -8.84
C VAL A 88 8.65 -6.63 -8.62
N VAL A 89 9.88 -6.90 -9.07
CA VAL A 89 11.03 -5.99 -8.97
C VAL A 89 11.32 -5.44 -10.36
N CYS A 90 11.38 -4.12 -10.47
CA CYS A 90 11.55 -3.39 -11.71
C CYS A 90 12.76 -2.47 -11.62
N ARG A 91 13.68 -2.59 -12.57
CA ARG A 91 14.74 -1.62 -12.86
C ARG A 91 14.42 -0.72 -14.05
N GLU A 92 13.48 -1.15 -14.89
CA GLU A 92 13.01 -0.41 -16.06
C GLU A 92 11.51 -0.12 -15.92
N VAL A 93 11.11 1.14 -16.13
CA VAL A 93 9.75 1.62 -15.86
C VAL A 93 8.74 1.13 -16.90
N GLU A 94 9.15 1.07 -18.17
CA GLU A 94 8.25 0.87 -19.32
C GLU A 94 7.41 -0.43 -19.23
N ARG A 95 8.01 -1.52 -18.72
CA ARG A 95 7.33 -2.82 -18.56
C ARG A 95 6.96 -3.15 -17.11
N CYS A 96 7.34 -2.28 -16.17
CA CYS A 96 7.10 -2.50 -14.76
C CYS A 96 5.60 -2.55 -14.45
N PHE A 97 4.90 -1.49 -14.85
CA PHE A 97 3.48 -1.36 -14.55
C PHE A 97 2.64 -2.46 -15.19
N LEU A 98 2.96 -2.82 -16.44
CA LEU A 98 2.33 -3.92 -17.16
C LEU A 98 2.51 -5.23 -16.38
N THR A 99 3.74 -5.56 -15.98
CA THR A 99 4.03 -6.80 -15.23
C THR A 99 3.34 -6.83 -13.87
N ILE A 100 3.29 -5.70 -13.16
CA ILE A 100 2.59 -5.58 -11.87
C ILE A 100 1.10 -5.85 -12.05
N CYS A 101 0.47 -5.26 -13.06
CA CYS A 101 -0.95 -5.49 -13.33
C CYS A 101 -1.24 -6.94 -13.73
N THR A 102 -0.40 -7.53 -14.59
CA THR A 102 -0.53 -8.94 -14.97
C THR A 102 -0.40 -9.85 -13.74
N ALA A 103 0.57 -9.60 -12.86
CA ALA A 103 0.73 -10.36 -11.62
C ALA A 103 -0.46 -10.19 -10.67
N ALA A 104 -0.99 -8.97 -10.54
CA ALA A 104 -2.14 -8.70 -9.69
C ALA A 104 -3.40 -9.41 -10.19
N LEU A 105 -3.69 -9.32 -11.49
CA LEU A 105 -4.83 -9.99 -12.14
C LEU A 105 -4.71 -11.52 -12.15
N ALA A 106 -3.48 -12.05 -12.19
CA ALA A 106 -3.25 -13.49 -12.08
C ALA A 106 -3.61 -14.03 -10.69
N ILE A 107 -3.49 -13.20 -9.65
CA ILE A 107 -3.86 -13.53 -8.27
C ILE A 107 -5.37 -13.31 -8.06
N ASP A 108 -5.89 -12.17 -8.50
CA ASP A 108 -7.27 -11.74 -8.30
C ASP A 108 -7.76 -10.95 -9.52
N ASP A 109 -8.78 -11.47 -10.21
CA ASP A 109 -9.34 -10.90 -11.43
C ASP A 109 -10.20 -9.64 -11.19
N SER A 110 -10.54 -9.34 -9.93
CA SER A 110 -11.31 -8.16 -9.53
C SER A 110 -10.46 -6.90 -9.36
N VAL A 111 -9.14 -7.02 -9.49
CA VAL A 111 -8.20 -5.90 -9.33
C VAL A 111 -8.53 -4.79 -10.32
N ASN A 112 -8.63 -3.55 -9.82
CA ASN A 112 -8.74 -2.34 -10.62
C ASN A 112 -7.34 -1.81 -11.01
N PRO A 113 -6.90 -1.97 -12.27
CA PRO A 113 -5.54 -1.59 -12.68
C PRO A 113 -5.29 -0.08 -12.61
N LEU A 114 -6.33 0.74 -12.85
CA LEU A 114 -6.23 2.20 -12.81
C LEU A 114 -5.99 2.71 -11.38
N LEU A 115 -6.63 2.10 -10.39
CA LEU A 115 -6.39 2.42 -8.98
C LEU A 115 -4.95 2.05 -8.59
N LEU A 116 -4.51 0.86 -8.99
CA LEU A 116 -3.15 0.38 -8.72
C LEU A 116 -2.10 1.29 -9.37
N GLN A 117 -2.33 1.75 -10.61
CA GLN A 117 -1.47 2.70 -11.31
C GLN A 117 -1.29 3.99 -10.53
N ARG A 118 -2.41 4.61 -10.15
CA ARG A 118 -2.41 5.90 -9.43
C ARG A 118 -1.67 5.77 -8.11
N PHE A 119 -1.91 4.68 -7.38
CA PHE A 119 -1.22 4.40 -6.13
C PHE A 119 0.30 4.25 -6.33
N ILE A 120 0.74 3.45 -7.32
CA ILE A 120 2.16 3.24 -7.60
C ILE A 120 2.85 4.55 -7.97
N VAL A 121 2.26 5.32 -8.89
CA VAL A 121 2.80 6.62 -9.32
C VAL A 121 2.91 7.57 -8.13
N ALA A 122 1.86 7.70 -7.30
CA ALA A 122 1.88 8.59 -6.16
C ALA A 122 2.88 8.16 -5.06
N ARG A 123 3.09 6.85 -4.87
CA ARG A 123 4.14 6.33 -3.97
C ARG A 123 5.54 6.61 -4.49
N ILE A 124 5.80 6.39 -5.78
CA ILE A 124 7.11 6.67 -6.41
C ILE A 124 7.40 8.18 -6.39
N ALA A 125 6.40 9.02 -6.66
CA ALA A 125 6.51 10.47 -6.60
C ALA A 125 6.63 11.02 -5.15
N THR A 126 6.62 10.14 -4.14
CA THR A 126 6.66 10.48 -2.70
C THR A 126 5.50 11.35 -2.21
N GLU A 127 4.41 11.45 -3.00
CA GLU A 127 3.17 12.13 -2.62
C GLU A 127 2.41 11.35 -1.53
N LEU A 128 2.59 10.04 -1.52
CA LEU A 128 2.12 9.16 -0.47
C LEU A 128 3.32 8.71 0.38
N GLY A 129 3.20 8.79 1.71
CA GLY A 129 4.19 8.23 2.65
C GLY A 129 4.29 6.70 2.55
N GLU A 130 4.93 6.04 3.52
CA GLU A 130 5.09 4.59 3.56
C GLU A 130 3.77 3.86 3.89
N VAL A 131 2.85 3.88 2.93
CA VAL A 131 1.53 3.27 3.02
C VAL A 131 1.35 2.18 1.96
N GLY A 132 0.54 1.18 2.27
CA GLY A 132 0.09 0.16 1.33
C GLY A 132 -1.31 0.47 0.81
N LEU A 133 -1.61 0.05 -0.41
CA LEU A 133 -2.98 0.00 -0.93
C LEU A 133 -3.59 -1.35 -0.56
N VAL A 134 -4.81 -1.34 -0.02
CA VAL A 134 -5.56 -2.57 0.24
C VAL A 134 -6.76 -2.61 -0.70
N MET A 135 -6.89 -3.69 -1.45
CA MET A 135 -8.04 -3.95 -2.32
C MET A 135 -8.26 -5.45 -2.44
N SER A 136 -9.53 -5.88 -2.43
CA SER A 136 -9.93 -7.29 -2.55
C SER A 136 -9.21 -8.23 -1.57
N GLY A 137 -8.95 -7.78 -0.34
CA GLY A 137 -8.25 -8.57 0.68
C GLY A 137 -6.74 -8.75 0.43
N LEU A 138 -6.18 -8.07 -0.57
CA LEU A 138 -4.75 -8.04 -0.87
C LEU A 138 -4.15 -6.68 -0.49
N ALA A 139 -2.94 -6.72 0.04
CA ALA A 139 -2.10 -5.56 0.30
C ALA A 139 -1.05 -5.42 -0.81
N TYR A 140 -0.97 -4.23 -1.39
CA TYR A 140 -0.02 -3.81 -2.40
C TYR A 140 0.93 -2.80 -1.77
N ILE A 141 2.20 -3.16 -1.64
CA ILE A 141 3.20 -2.36 -0.94
C ILE A 141 4.29 -1.99 -1.94
N VAL A 142 4.49 -0.70 -2.15
CA VAL A 142 5.54 -0.16 -3.01
C VAL A 142 6.78 0.15 -2.17
N VAL A 143 7.88 -0.48 -2.54
CA VAL A 143 9.21 -0.31 -1.95
C VAL A 143 10.11 0.36 -2.98
N THR A 144 10.65 1.52 -2.62
CA THR A 144 11.60 2.32 -3.41
C THR A 144 12.80 2.60 -2.51
N PRO A 145 13.83 1.74 -2.51
CA PRO A 145 15.02 1.97 -1.70
C PRO A 145 15.70 3.27 -2.13
N LYS A 146 16.24 4.02 -1.17
CA LYS A 146 16.90 5.30 -1.46
C LYS A 146 18.23 5.14 -2.20
N GLU A 147 18.87 3.98 -2.03
CA GLU A 147 20.22 3.70 -2.52
C GLU A 147 20.23 2.80 -3.76
N ASP A 148 19.05 2.32 -4.21
CA ASP A 148 18.94 1.41 -5.34
C ASP A 148 18.04 1.97 -6.45
N ASP A 149 18.43 1.73 -7.70
CA ASP A 149 17.66 2.09 -8.89
C ASP A 149 16.61 0.99 -9.22
N TYR A 150 15.77 0.63 -8.25
CA TYR A 150 14.63 -0.25 -8.51
C TYR A 150 13.37 0.12 -7.73
N VAL A 151 12.24 -0.26 -8.30
CA VAL A 151 10.93 -0.27 -7.64
C VAL A 151 10.53 -1.71 -7.42
N ALA A 152 10.11 -2.06 -6.21
CA ALA A 152 9.50 -3.35 -5.93
C ALA A 152 8.05 -3.18 -5.47
N VAL A 153 7.16 -4.01 -6.01
CA VAL A 153 5.78 -4.12 -5.54
C VAL A 153 5.56 -5.49 -4.93
N VAL A 154 5.20 -5.50 -3.65
CA VAL A 154 4.84 -6.72 -2.90
C VAL A 154 3.32 -6.84 -2.87
N ILE A 155 2.82 -8.00 -3.30
CA ILE A 155 1.41 -8.38 -3.28
C ILE A 155 1.27 -9.55 -2.31
N ARG A 156 0.49 -9.38 -1.25
CA ARG A 156 0.27 -10.41 -0.22
C ARG A 156 -1.13 -10.28 0.39
N PRO A 157 -1.65 -11.30 1.08
CA PRO A 157 -2.88 -11.19 1.84
C PRO A 157 -2.81 -10.04 2.85
N TYR A 158 -3.87 -9.25 2.94
CA TYR A 158 -3.98 -8.21 3.95
C TYR A 158 -4.34 -8.85 5.29
N LEU A 159 -3.40 -8.80 6.22
CA LEU A 159 -3.64 -9.12 7.62
C LEU A 159 -3.93 -7.81 8.35
N PRO A 160 -5.15 -7.58 8.86
CA PRO A 160 -5.41 -6.47 9.75
C PRO A 160 -4.44 -6.59 10.93
N GLN A 161 -3.61 -5.58 11.16
CA GLN A 161 -2.87 -5.52 12.41
C GLN A 161 -3.91 -5.35 13.52
N ASP A 162 -3.98 -6.32 14.45
CA ASP A 162 -4.65 -6.08 15.71
C ASP A 162 -4.04 -4.82 16.31
N ARG A 163 -4.90 -3.81 16.49
CA ARG A 163 -4.56 -2.45 16.90
C ARG A 163 -4.15 -2.38 18.38
N SER A 164 -3.37 -3.35 18.85
CA SER A 164 -3.03 -3.60 20.24
C SER A 164 -1.58 -3.19 20.55
N ALA A 165 -1.15 -2.02 20.06
CA ALA A 165 0.03 -1.31 20.56
C ALA A 165 0.12 0.10 19.94
N SER A 166 -0.87 0.96 20.19
CA SER A 166 -0.58 2.40 20.17
C SER A 166 -0.16 2.81 21.58
N PRO A 167 1.08 3.28 21.80
CA PRO A 167 1.39 4.03 23.00
C PRO A 167 0.76 5.42 22.86
N SER A 168 0.32 6.00 23.97
CA SER A 168 -0.20 7.37 24.12
C SER A 168 -1.73 7.51 24.05
N GLN A 169 -2.38 7.52 25.22
CA GLN A 169 -3.07 8.69 25.80
C GLN A 169 -4.03 8.25 26.91
N ALA A 170 -3.47 7.95 28.08
CA ALA A 170 -4.11 8.17 29.38
C ALA A 170 -2.94 8.61 30.25
N GLN A 171 -2.86 9.80 30.82
CA GLN A 171 -3.86 10.46 31.62
C GLN A 171 -3.37 11.92 31.77
N ARG A 172 -4.00 12.88 31.09
CA ARG A 172 -3.81 14.29 31.41
C ARG A 172 -4.92 14.63 32.39
N GLU A 173 -4.61 14.51 33.66
CA GLU A 173 -5.46 14.93 34.77
C GLU A 173 -5.72 16.44 34.62
N PRO A 174 -6.98 16.92 34.64
CA PRO A 174 -7.25 18.35 34.69
C PRO A 174 -7.03 18.87 36.12
N PRO A 175 -6.34 20.01 36.32
CA PRO A 175 -6.25 20.62 37.64
C PRO A 175 -7.62 21.15 38.05
N ALA A 176 -8.11 20.66 39.19
CA ALA A 176 -9.27 21.20 39.88
C ALA A 176 -8.85 22.45 40.67
N GLU A 177 -9.26 23.64 40.23
CA GLU A 177 -9.62 24.75 41.13
C GLU A 177 -10.08 25.98 40.34
N ALA A 178 -11.36 26.34 40.50
CA ALA A 178 -11.83 27.73 40.63
C ALA A 178 -13.36 27.72 40.83
N GLN A 179 -13.81 27.83 42.08
CA GLN A 179 -15.13 28.41 42.37
C GLN A 179 -14.99 29.96 42.47
N PRO A 180 -16.05 30.73 42.76
CA PRO A 180 -17.15 31.08 41.85
C PRO A 180 -17.28 32.62 41.75
N PHE A 181 -17.86 33.17 40.67
CA PHE A 181 -18.30 34.57 40.66
C PHE A 181 -19.81 34.70 40.46
N HIS A 182 -20.35 35.59 41.29
CA HIS A 182 -21.73 35.85 41.63
C HIS A 182 -22.60 36.44 40.51
N HIS A 183 -23.91 36.23 40.68
CA HIS A 183 -25.07 36.81 40.00
C HIS A 183 -25.01 38.33 39.71
N GLY A 184 -25.57 38.72 38.56
CA GLY A 184 -26.03 40.09 38.28
C GLY A 184 -26.78 40.27 36.94
N GLN A 185 -28.11 40.25 36.99
CA GLN A 185 -29.11 40.99 36.19
C GLN A 185 -29.23 40.92 34.63
N ALA A 186 -30.33 40.27 34.20
CA ALA A 186 -31.53 40.80 33.48
C ALA A 186 -31.46 41.55 32.11
N VAL A 187 -31.78 40.80 31.02
CA VAL A 187 -32.78 40.96 29.89
C VAL A 187 -32.96 42.30 29.07
N PRO A 188 -33.58 42.31 27.85
CA PRO A 188 -33.17 42.99 26.58
C PRO A 188 -34.24 44.08 26.19
N PRO A 189 -34.69 44.39 24.94
CA PRO A 189 -34.28 44.13 23.54
C PRO A 189 -34.34 45.38 22.60
N HIS A 190 -34.22 45.15 21.28
CA HIS A 190 -34.60 45.95 20.08
C HIS A 190 -33.40 46.09 19.11
N ASP A 191 -33.52 46.15 17.79
CA ASP A 191 -34.40 45.67 16.72
C ASP A 191 -33.68 46.12 15.41
N PRO A 192 -34.03 45.59 14.23
CA PRO A 192 -33.25 45.74 13.00
C PRO A 192 -33.63 47.02 12.22
N HIS A 193 -32.75 47.47 11.33
CA HIS A 193 -33.01 48.07 10.00
C HIS A 193 -31.82 48.96 9.58
N GLY A 194 -31.36 48.82 8.34
CA GLY A 194 -30.35 49.73 7.78
C GLY A 194 -29.76 49.27 6.45
N LEU A 195 -30.55 49.35 5.38
CA LEU A 195 -30.11 49.31 3.98
C LEU A 195 -29.33 50.58 3.61
N HIS A 196 -28.17 50.42 2.97
CA HIS A 196 -27.49 51.28 1.97
C HIS A 196 -26.02 50.83 1.94
N GLY A 197 -25.31 50.64 0.84
CA GLY A 197 -25.34 51.14 -0.53
C GLY A 197 -23.88 51.06 -1.04
N PRO A 198 -23.62 51.05 -2.36
CA PRO A 198 -22.44 50.41 -2.95
C PRO A 198 -21.26 51.35 -3.22
N HIS A 199 -20.02 50.87 -3.06
CA HIS A 199 -18.81 51.43 -3.66
C HIS A 199 -17.74 50.33 -3.86
N GLY A 200 -17.26 50.14 -5.10
CA GLY A 200 -15.96 49.47 -5.39
C GLY A 200 -14.79 50.45 -5.15
N PRO A 201 -13.59 50.32 -5.78
CA PRO A 201 -12.97 49.25 -6.59
C PRO A 201 -11.47 48.97 -6.22
N HIS A 202 -10.77 48.13 -7.02
CA HIS A 202 -9.30 47.89 -7.09
C HIS A 202 -8.69 46.97 -5.99
N GLY A 203 -7.80 46.00 -6.22
CA GLY A 203 -6.95 45.57 -7.34
C GLY A 203 -6.27 44.21 -6.99
N PRO A 204 -5.03 43.89 -7.44
CA PRO A 204 -4.80 42.87 -8.48
C PRO A 204 -3.80 41.74 -8.10
N TYR A 205 -3.56 40.84 -9.07
CA TYR A 205 -2.44 39.89 -9.25
C TYR A 205 -2.60 38.43 -8.77
N ALA A 206 -2.99 37.58 -9.72
CA ALA A 206 -2.63 36.16 -9.74
C ALA A 206 -1.64 35.91 -10.89
N PRO A 207 -0.48 35.26 -10.67
CA PRO A 207 0.42 34.89 -11.77
C PRO A 207 -0.13 33.68 -12.54
N ARG A 208 -0.39 33.87 -13.84
CA ARG A 208 -0.55 32.79 -14.82
C ARG A 208 0.83 32.19 -15.12
N VAL A 209 0.99 30.89 -14.90
CA VAL A 209 2.16 30.14 -15.39
C VAL A 209 1.94 29.77 -16.87
N PRO A 210 2.92 30.00 -17.77
CA PRO A 210 2.80 29.65 -19.20
C PRO A 210 2.85 28.15 -19.44
N ARG A 211 1.94 27.67 -20.29
CA ARG A 211 1.91 26.30 -20.84
C ARG A 211 2.97 26.19 -21.95
N PRO A 212 3.85 25.18 -21.97
CA PRO A 212 4.79 25.00 -23.08
C PRO A 212 4.08 24.51 -24.36
N PRO A 213 4.55 24.93 -25.55
CA PRO A 213 3.95 24.56 -26.82
C PRO A 213 4.29 23.11 -27.23
N LEU A 214 3.29 22.44 -27.79
CA LEU A 214 3.39 21.11 -28.41
C LEU A 214 4.17 21.22 -29.72
N THR A 215 5.34 20.58 -29.81
CA THR A 215 6.03 20.33 -31.08
C THR A 215 5.51 19.03 -31.72
N PRO A 216 5.28 19.01 -33.05
CA PRO A 216 4.95 17.79 -33.77
C PRO A 216 6.23 16.97 -34.02
N ILE A 217 6.27 15.73 -33.52
CA ILE A 217 7.31 14.75 -33.87
C ILE A 217 6.99 14.17 -35.24
N ALA A 218 7.80 14.56 -36.24
CA ALA A 218 7.87 13.88 -37.52
C ALA A 218 8.51 12.49 -37.32
N SER A 219 7.71 11.44 -37.47
CA SER A 219 8.20 10.06 -37.52
C SER A 219 8.58 9.73 -38.97
N GLN A 220 9.88 9.66 -39.25
CA GLN A 220 10.41 8.94 -40.41
C GLN A 220 11.08 7.67 -39.89
N ALA A 221 10.50 6.52 -40.21
CA ALA A 221 11.17 5.23 -40.10
C ALA A 221 11.29 4.64 -41.52
N PRO A 222 12.50 4.24 -41.98
CA PRO A 222 12.66 3.53 -43.24
C PRO A 222 12.24 2.06 -43.11
N ILE A 223 11.56 1.57 -44.15
CA ILE A 223 11.09 0.20 -44.34
C ILE A 223 12.30 -0.73 -44.56
N PRO A 224 12.50 -1.81 -43.78
CA PRO A 224 13.44 -2.85 -44.15
C PRO A 224 12.83 -3.82 -45.15
N HIS A 225 13.52 -4.01 -46.27
CA HIS A 225 13.27 -4.99 -47.31
C HIS A 225 13.24 -6.43 -46.75
N MET A 226 12.20 -7.20 -47.08
CA MET A 226 12.21 -8.66 -46.98
C MET A 226 13.00 -9.29 -48.15
N PRO A 227 13.80 -10.34 -47.91
CA PRO A 227 14.25 -11.23 -48.99
C PRO A 227 13.12 -12.19 -49.39
N ARG A 228 12.95 -12.34 -50.72
CA ARG A 228 12.11 -13.36 -51.34
C ARG A 228 12.69 -14.75 -51.10
N LEU A 229 11.85 -15.69 -50.69
CA LEU A 229 11.96 -17.12 -50.95
C LEU A 229 10.71 -17.54 -51.74
#